data_AF-T1CW97-F1
#
_entry.id   AF-T1CW97-F1
#
_cell.length_a   1.000
_cell.length_b   1.000
_cell.length_c   1.000
_cell.angle_alpha   90.00
_cell.angle_beta   90.00
_cell.angle_gamma   90.00
#
_symmetry.space_group_name_H-M   'P 1'
#
loop_
_entity.id
_entity.type
_entity.pdbx_description
1 polymer ?
#
loop_
_entity_poly.entity_id
_entity_poly.type
_entity_poly.pdbx_seq_one_letter_code
_entity_poly.pdbx_strand_id
1 'polypeptide(L)'
;WVLAVSPALADLSAEEVVGDYARRMQIEESFRDLKDPRHGAALRHSLTRKAPRMEILILLHALASVLAWWRGLLARQQRQDQRL
;
A
#
# COMPACT_ATOMS: atom_id res chain seq x y z
N TRP A 1 16.25 -3.42 -16.95
CA TRP A 1 15.85 -4.42 -15.94
C TRP A 1 15.29 -5.63 -16.66
N VAL A 2 15.18 -6.78 -16.01
CA VAL A 2 14.57 -8.01 -16.58
C VAL A 2 13.45 -8.44 -15.64
N LEU A 3 12.26 -8.72 -16.19
CA LEU A 3 11.10 -9.20 -15.44
C LEU A 3 10.82 -10.64 -15.84
N ALA A 4 10.89 -11.55 -14.88
CA ALA A 4 10.40 -12.91 -15.04
C ALA A 4 8.93 -12.96 -14.58
N VAL A 5 8.03 -13.42 -15.45
CA VAL A 5 6.60 -13.49 -15.17
C VAL A 5 6.10 -14.93 -15.30
N SER A 6 5.03 -15.24 -14.56
CA SER A 6 4.37 -16.55 -14.64
C SER A 6 3.83 -16.79 -16.05
N PRO A 7 3.87 -18.04 -16.57
CA PRO A 7 3.20 -18.40 -17.81
C PRO A 7 1.69 -18.10 -17.82
N ALA A 8 1.07 -18.00 -16.64
CA ALA A 8 -0.34 -17.61 -16.50
C ALA A 8 -0.64 -16.16 -16.96
N LEU A 9 0.39 -15.34 -17.17
CA LEU A 9 0.28 -13.96 -17.67
C LEU A 9 0.59 -13.87 -19.18
N ALA A 10 0.58 -14.99 -19.91
CA ALA A 10 0.91 -15.04 -21.33
C ALA A 10 0.00 -14.16 -22.22
N ASP A 11 -1.22 -13.88 -21.76
CA ASP A 11 -2.18 -13.02 -22.48
C ASP A 11 -1.88 -11.52 -22.30
N LEU A 12 -1.01 -11.14 -21.36
CA LEU A 12 -0.60 -9.75 -21.15
C LEU A 12 0.54 -9.38 -22.10
N SER A 13 0.43 -8.18 -22.68
CA SER A 13 1.54 -7.56 -23.40
C SER A 13 2.68 -7.20 -22.45
N ALA A 14 3.88 -7.04 -23.01
CA ALA A 14 5.05 -6.58 -22.25
C ALA A 14 4.81 -5.21 -21.60
N GLU A 15 4.03 -4.33 -22.23
CA GLU A 15 3.69 -3.01 -21.69
C GLU A 15 2.77 -3.12 -20.47
N GLU A 16 1.76 -3.99 -20.53
CA GLU A 16 0.86 -4.26 -19.40
C GLU A 16 1.63 -4.85 -18.20
N VAL A 17 2.53 -5.82 -18.47
CA VAL A 17 3.41 -6.39 -17.43
C VAL A 17 4.28 -5.33 -16.77
N VAL A 18 4.88 -4.43 -17.56
CA VAL A 18 5.69 -3.33 -17.03
C VAL A 18 4.83 -2.35 -16.24
N GLY A 19 3.62 -2.04 -16.73
CA GLY A 19 2.65 -1.17 -16.05
C GLY A 19 2.22 -1.72 -14.69
N ASP A 20 1.98 -3.02 -14.59
CA ASP A 20 1.68 -3.68 -13.32
C ASP A 20 2.90 -3.71 -12.40
N TYR A 21 4.08 -4.05 -12.92
CA TYR A 21 5.32 -4.04 -12.14
C TYR A 21 5.66 -2.64 -11.60
N ALA A 22 5.32 -1.57 -12.32
CA ALA A 22 5.54 -0.19 -11.88
C ALA A 22 4.77 0.13 -10.57
N ARG A 23 3.65 -0.55 -10.31
CA ARG A 23 2.86 -0.38 -9.08
C ARG A 23 3.52 -0.97 -7.84
N ARG A 24 4.57 -1.79 -8.00
CA ARG A 24 5.38 -2.36 -6.90
C ARG A 24 5.78 -1.33 -5.85
N MET A 25 6.06 -0.09 -6.26
CA MET A 25 6.55 0.96 -5.37
C MET A 25 5.56 1.35 -4.26
N GLN A 26 4.26 1.09 -4.47
CA GLN A 26 3.22 1.37 -3.48
C GLN A 26 3.41 0.57 -2.18
N ILE A 27 3.98 -0.63 -2.28
CA ILE A 27 4.31 -1.46 -1.13
C ILE A 27 5.42 -0.80 -0.30
N GLU A 28 6.47 -0.31 -0.96
CA GLU A 28 7.59 0.36 -0.30
C GLU A 28 7.16 1.66 0.38
N GLU A 29 6.27 2.42 -0.26
CA GLU A 29 5.65 3.62 0.30
C GLU A 29 4.87 3.31 1.57
N SER A 30 4.02 2.28 1.55
CA SER A 30 3.28 1.85 2.75
C SER A 30 4.20 1.46 3.91
N PHE A 31 5.32 0.77 3.63
CA PHE A 31 6.32 0.46 4.66
C PHE A 31 7.11 1.68 5.14
N ARG A 32 7.27 2.71 4.29
CA ARG A 32 7.91 3.97 4.67
C ARG A 32 7.00 4.74 5.61
N ASP A 33 5.71 4.85 5.29
CA ASP A 33 4.71 5.51 6.13
C ASP A 33 4.52 4.79 7.46
N LEU A 34 4.58 3.45 7.48
CA LEU A 34 4.56 2.71 8.75
C LEU A 34 5.70 3.14 9.70
N LYS A 35 6.88 3.46 9.15
CA LYS A 35 8.08 3.82 9.91
C LYS A 35 8.21 5.31 10.16
N ASP A 36 7.51 6.15 9.38
CA ASP A 36 7.64 7.61 9.45
C ASP A 36 7.04 8.14 10.77
N PRO A 37 7.80 8.96 11.51
CA PRO A 37 7.38 9.45 12.82
C PRO A 37 6.46 10.67 12.78
N ARG A 38 6.36 11.40 11.65
CA ARG A 38 5.66 12.68 11.56
C ARG A 38 4.33 12.57 10.82
N HIS A 39 4.35 11.90 9.68
CA HIS A 39 3.21 11.78 8.77
C HIS A 39 2.67 10.35 8.68
N GLY A 40 3.35 9.42 9.37
CA GLY A 40 3.08 8.00 9.33
C GLY A 40 2.58 7.42 10.66
N ALA A 41 2.69 6.11 10.80
CA ALA A 41 2.24 5.39 12.00
C ALA A 41 3.28 5.31 13.12
N ALA A 42 4.47 5.90 12.92
CA ALA A 42 5.51 6.02 13.93
C ALA A 42 5.87 4.68 14.61
N LEU A 43 5.83 3.55 13.89
CA LEU A 43 5.96 2.21 14.49
C LEU A 43 7.25 2.05 15.31
N ARG A 44 8.33 2.73 14.91
CA ARG A 44 9.61 2.74 15.63
C ARG A 44 9.49 3.30 17.06
N HIS A 45 8.49 4.13 17.33
CA HIS A 45 8.20 4.71 18.64
C HIS A 45 7.27 3.85 19.49
N SER A 46 6.85 2.67 19.02
CA SER A 46 6.07 1.72 19.82
C SER A 46 6.85 1.11 20.99
N LEU A 47 8.18 1.27 21.01
CA LEU A 47 9.13 0.77 22.01
C LEU A 47 9.08 -0.75 22.25
N THR A 48 8.35 -1.50 21.42
CA THR A 48 8.19 -2.94 21.61
C THR A 48 9.29 -3.72 20.91
N ARG A 49 9.80 -4.74 21.59
CA ARG A 49 10.71 -5.77 21.02
C ARG A 49 10.07 -7.16 21.04
N LYS A 50 8.79 -7.27 21.43
CA LYS A 50 8.07 -8.54 21.52
C LYS A 50 7.40 -8.82 20.18
N ALA A 51 7.79 -9.92 19.51
CA ALA A 51 7.22 -10.30 18.21
C ALA A 51 5.68 -10.36 18.20
N PRO A 52 5.00 -10.97 19.20
CA PRO A 52 3.53 -11.01 19.20
C PRO A 52 2.87 -9.63 19.25
N ARG A 53 3.49 -8.68 19.96
CA ARG A 53 2.98 -7.29 20.00
C ARG A 53 3.22 -6.57 18.68
N MET A 54 4.36 -6.83 18.04
CA MET A 54 4.67 -6.24 16.73
C MET A 54 3.68 -6.70 15.67
N GLU A 55 3.32 -7.99 15.67
CA GLU A 55 2.31 -8.55 14.76
C GLU A 55 0.96 -7.82 14.89
N ILE A 56 0.48 -7.62 16.11
CA ILE A 56 -0.77 -6.88 16.38
C ILE A 56 -0.66 -5.43 15.87
N LEU A 57 0.45 -4.74 16.12
CA LEU A 57 0.63 -3.35 15.69
C LEU A 57 0.67 -3.22 14.16
N ILE A 58 1.33 -4.15 13.47
CA ILE A 58 1.36 -4.19 12.00
C ILE A 58 -0.04 -4.49 11.45
N LEU A 59 -0.78 -5.42 12.07
CA LEU A 59 -2.17 -5.72 11.69
C LEU A 59 -3.07 -4.48 11.84
N LEU A 60 -2.98 -3.79 12.97
CA LEU A 60 -3.75 -2.56 13.22
C LEU A 60 -3.40 -1.48 12.18
N HIS A 61 -2.11 -1.31 11.87
CA HIS A 61 -1.71 -0.39 10.81
C HIS A 61 -2.26 -0.80 9.44
N ALA A 62 -2.19 -2.07 9.07
CA ALA A 62 -2.72 -2.56 7.79
C ALA A 62 -4.23 -2.27 7.65
N LEU A 63 -5.01 -2.50 8.71
CA LEU A 63 -6.44 -2.17 8.74
C LEU A 63 -6.67 -0.66 8.63
N ALA A 64 -5.91 0.16 9.35
CA ALA A 64 -6.00 1.61 9.27
C ALA A 64 -5.67 2.13 7.85
N SER A 65 -4.68 1.55 7.19
CA SER A 65 -4.29 1.89 5.81
C SER A 65 -5.39 1.55 4.81
N VAL A 66 -6.06 0.41 4.95
CA VAL A 66 -7.24 0.05 4.13
C VAL A 66 -8.38 1.04 4.34
N LEU A 67 -8.67 1.42 5.58
CA LEU A 67 -9.70 2.42 5.89
C LEU A 67 -9.37 3.79 5.29
N ALA A 68 -8.11 4.24 5.39
CA ALA A 68 -7.66 5.48 4.78
C ALA A 68 -7.81 5.47 3.25
N TRP A 69 -7.47 4.34 2.62
CA TRP A 69 -7.66 4.14 1.18
C TRP A 69 -9.14 4.22 0.77
N TRP A 70 -10.05 3.56 1.50
CA TRP A 70 -11.49 3.66 1.26
C TRP A 70 -12.00 5.09 1.38
N ARG A 71 -11.56 5.84 2.40
CA ARG A 71 -11.92 7.26 2.53
C ARG A 71 -11.44 8.08 1.34
N GLY A 72 -10.23 7.82 0.86
CA GLY A 72 -9.69 8.45 -0.34
C GLY A 72 -10.50 8.13 -1.60
N LEU A 73 -10.97 6.89 -1.74
CA LEU A 73 -11.80 6.45 -2.85
C LEU A 73 -13.18 7.14 -2.84
N LEU A 74 -13.85 7.15 -1.69
CA LEU A 74 -15.13 7.84 -1.51
C LEU A 74 -15.02 9.34 -1.78
N ALA A 75 -13.95 9.97 -1.31
CA ALA A 75 -13.70 11.39 -1.55
C ALA A 75 -13.41 11.71 -3.03
N ARG A 76 -12.90 10.75 -3.82
CA ARG A 76 -12.77 10.89 -5.27
C ARG A 76 -14.12 10.77 -5.96
N GLN A 77 -14.93 9.80 -5.57
CA GLN A 77 -16.27 9.60 -6.12
C GLN A 77 -17.15 10.84 -5.91
N GLN A 78 -17.24 11.34 -4.67
CA GLN A 78 -18.01 12.56 -4.37
C GLN A 78 -17.56 13.78 -5.17
N ARG A 79 -16.26 13.92 -5.42
CA ARG A 79 -15.71 15.01 -6.25
C ARG A 79 -16.02 14.85 -7.74
N GLN A 80 -16.19 13.62 -8.22
CA GLN A 80 -16.62 13.38 -9.60
C GLN A 80 -18.12 13.65 -9.75
N ASP A 81 -18.93 13.24 -8.77
CA ASP A 81 -20.38 13.50 -8.75
C ASP A 81 -20.72 15.00 -8.68
N GLN A 82 -19.90 15.81 -7.99
CA GLN A 82 -20.07 17.27 -7.91
C GLN A 82 -19.61 18.04 -9.17
N ARG A 83 -18.90 17.39 -10.09
CA ARG A 83 -18.38 18.01 -11.32
C ARG A 83 -19.25 17.75 -12.55
N LEU A 84 -20.26 16.88 -12.41
CA LEU A 84 -21.31 16.61 -13.40
C LEU A 84 -22.53 17.51 -13.11
#